data_AF-A0A3A5JKJ5-F1
#
_entry.id   AF-A0A3A5JKJ5-F1
#
_cell.length_a   1.000
_cell.length_b   1.000
_cell.length_c   1.000
_cell.angle_alpha   90.00
_cell.angle_beta   90.00
_cell.angle_gamma   90.00
#
_symmetry.space_group_name_H-M   'P 1'
#
loop_
_entity.id
_entity.type
_entity.pdbx_description
1 polymer ?
#
loop_
_entity_poly.entity_id
_entity_poly.type
_entity_poly.pdbx_seq_one_letter_code
_entity_poly.pdbx_strand_id
1 'polypeptide(L)'
;MSKRTVETDIDQISDRKLRGLTPRQRIGLYLIGAAEDNEQWKGRLIDTIPRAQYNGPELSYLKRARVISRFGRNALYDLHTTALHLQIEYDHTARMATTSFRSGSDDSASDNAEANLQPLWQYGALYTQYFSYRRFSEQIVGVELPVWLSIHPEGQVVVKAVEDYLEGFSWFEDLVNDELQETSLDNLDTSLDHMPSTIPDDPLGQYTLHWYAGLVDVFEDQLSEPLSEFGLLFG
;
A
#
# COMPACT_ATOMS: atom_id res chain seq x y z
N MET A 1 14.43 12.25 15.13
CA MET A 1 15.54 11.27 15.17
C MET A 1 15.73 10.72 13.76
N SER A 2 16.89 10.95 13.14
CA SER A 2 17.09 10.73 11.70
C SER A 2 17.19 9.25 11.33
N LYS A 3 16.69 8.91 10.12
CA LYS A 3 16.74 7.64 9.36
C LYS A 3 18.07 6.85 9.35
N ARG A 4 19.13 7.28 10.04
CA ARG A 4 20.52 6.84 9.87
C ARG A 4 21.04 5.79 10.86
N THR A 5 20.18 5.16 11.66
CA THR A 5 20.63 4.25 12.74
C THR A 5 20.07 2.82 12.61
N VAL A 6 19.39 2.48 11.51
CA VAL A 6 18.80 1.14 11.32
C VAL A 6 19.61 0.25 10.36
N GLU A 7 20.76 0.71 9.86
CA GLU A 7 21.77 -0.15 9.18
C GLU A 7 22.74 -0.81 10.18
N THR A 8 22.43 -0.78 11.47
CA THR A 8 23.17 -1.58 12.45
C THR A 8 22.54 -2.96 12.47
N ASP A 9 23.25 -3.93 11.89
CA ASP A 9 22.98 -5.36 11.95
C ASP A 9 22.32 -5.72 13.29
N ILE A 10 21.09 -6.27 13.28
CA ILE A 10 20.34 -6.63 14.51
C ILE A 10 21.21 -7.50 15.42
N ASP A 11 22.17 -8.24 14.84
CA ASP A 11 23.14 -9.03 15.56
C ASP A 11 24.02 -8.22 16.53
N GLN A 12 24.21 -6.92 16.27
CA GLN A 12 24.94 -5.99 17.12
C GLN A 12 24.05 -5.28 18.15
N ILE A 13 22.73 -5.40 18.05
CA ILE A 13 21.79 -4.81 19.01
C ILE A 13 21.66 -5.75 20.22
N SER A 14 21.88 -5.20 21.42
CA SER A 14 21.73 -5.97 22.65
C SER A 14 20.27 -6.32 22.93
N ASP A 15 20.02 -7.48 23.53
CA ASP A 15 18.66 -7.94 23.88
C ASP A 15 17.91 -6.95 24.77
N ARG A 16 18.65 -6.21 25.62
CA ARG A 16 18.08 -5.12 26.44
C ARG A 16 17.51 -4.00 25.57
N LYS A 17 18.18 -3.62 24.48
CA LYS A 17 17.69 -2.62 23.52
C LYS A 17 16.51 -3.18 22.72
N LEU A 18 16.57 -4.44 22.29
CA LEU A 18 15.46 -5.10 21.58
C LEU A 18 14.18 -5.12 22.42
N ARG A 19 14.28 -5.41 23.72
CA ARG A 19 13.14 -5.33 24.67
C ARG A 19 12.53 -3.93 24.80
N GLY A 20 13.32 -2.88 24.57
CA GLY A 20 12.88 -1.48 24.65
C GLY A 20 12.22 -0.94 23.38
N LEU A 21 12.11 -1.75 22.32
CA LEU A 21 11.48 -1.32 21.07
C LEU A 21 9.97 -1.16 21.23
N THR A 22 9.44 -0.10 20.63
CA THR A 22 7.98 0.08 20.49
C THR A 22 7.39 -1.01 19.58
N PRO A 23 6.07 -1.29 19.68
CA PRO A 23 5.40 -2.24 18.80
C PRO A 23 5.66 -1.98 17.31
N ARG A 24 5.58 -0.72 16.87
CA ARG A 24 5.84 -0.31 15.49
C ARG A 24 7.27 -0.65 15.05
N GLN A 25 8.27 -0.27 15.86
CA GLN A 25 9.68 -0.54 15.53
C GLN A 25 9.96 -2.04 15.44
N ARG A 26 9.38 -2.84 16.34
CA ARG A 26 9.55 -4.29 16.34
C ARG A 26 8.95 -4.93 15.09
N ILE A 27 7.73 -4.51 14.69
CA ILE A 27 7.09 -5.00 13.46
C ILE A 27 7.95 -4.63 12.25
N GLY A 28 8.43 -3.39 12.16
CA GLY A 28 9.29 -2.95 11.05
C GLY A 28 10.55 -3.81 10.92
N LEU A 29 11.29 -4.03 12.02
CA LEU A 29 12.47 -4.89 12.01
C LEU A 29 12.14 -6.36 11.66
N TYR A 30 10.99 -6.86 12.12
CA TYR A 30 10.54 -8.20 11.77
C TYR A 30 10.28 -8.32 10.26
N LEU A 31 9.62 -7.33 9.65
CA LEU A 31 9.34 -7.31 8.21
C LEU A 31 10.63 -7.21 7.38
N ILE A 32 11.60 -6.39 7.81
CA ILE A 32 12.92 -6.33 7.17
C ILE A 32 13.61 -7.69 7.23
N GLY A 33 13.68 -8.32 8.40
CA GLY A 33 14.26 -9.65 8.55
C GLY A 33 13.51 -10.72 7.74
N ALA A 34 12.19 -10.59 7.56
CA ALA A 34 11.42 -11.47 6.69
C ALA A 34 11.75 -11.27 5.21
N ALA A 35 11.90 -10.02 4.75
CA ALA A 35 12.28 -9.69 3.38
C ALA A 35 13.68 -10.21 2.99
N GLU A 36 14.59 -10.26 3.96
CA GLU A 36 15.98 -10.72 3.78
C GLU A 36 16.17 -12.22 4.05
N ASP A 37 15.09 -12.98 4.29
CA ASP A 37 15.13 -14.39 4.69
C ASP A 37 16.01 -14.67 5.94
N ASN A 38 16.10 -13.70 6.84
CA ASN A 38 16.93 -13.76 8.02
C ASN A 38 16.16 -14.36 9.22
N GLU A 39 16.03 -15.68 9.23
CA GLU A 39 15.35 -16.44 10.30
C GLU A 39 15.94 -16.20 11.69
N GLN A 40 17.26 -15.97 11.78
CA GLN A 40 17.93 -15.68 13.04
C GLN A 40 17.43 -14.36 13.65
N TRP A 41 17.33 -13.31 12.83
CA TRP A 41 16.78 -12.02 13.26
C TRP A 41 15.34 -12.15 13.71
N LYS A 42 14.50 -12.85 12.94
CA LYS A 42 13.10 -13.10 13.29
C LYS A 42 12.98 -13.84 14.62
N GLY A 43 13.77 -14.89 14.84
CA GLY A 43 13.83 -15.63 16.09
C GLY A 43 14.22 -14.76 17.29
N ARG A 44 15.30 -13.98 17.19
CA ARG A 44 15.74 -13.07 18.26
C ARG A 44 14.70 -12.00 18.58
N LEU A 45 14.00 -11.46 17.58
CA LEU A 45 12.91 -10.51 17.80
C LEU A 45 11.72 -11.15 18.51
N ILE A 46 11.41 -12.42 18.25
CA ILE A 46 10.34 -13.17 18.94
C ILE A 46 10.74 -13.53 20.38
N ASP A 47 12.01 -13.85 20.62
CA ASP A 47 12.51 -14.24 21.93
C ASP A 47 12.71 -13.06 22.89
N THR A 48 12.88 -11.86 22.35
CA THR A 48 13.01 -10.63 23.12
C THR A 48 11.69 -9.87 23.27
N ILE A 49 10.57 -10.45 22.84
CA ILE A 49 9.24 -9.93 23.20
C ILE A 49 9.11 -10.10 24.72
N PRO A 50 8.71 -9.06 25.47
CA PRO A 50 8.29 -9.26 26.86
C PRO A 50 7.26 -10.40 26.91
N ARG A 51 7.39 -11.35 27.84
CA ARG A 51 6.47 -12.50 28.01
C ARG A 51 5.83 -12.53 29.39
N ALA A 52 5.92 -11.43 30.15
CA ALA A 52 5.58 -11.41 31.57
C ALA A 52 4.06 -11.20 31.74
N GLN A 53 3.31 -12.31 31.72
CA GLN A 53 1.87 -12.37 31.95
C GLN A 53 1.07 -11.38 31.08
N TYR A 54 1.02 -11.56 29.75
CA TYR A 54 0.10 -10.90 28.80
C TYR A 54 -0.44 -9.52 29.23
N ASN A 55 0.47 -8.61 29.60
CA ASN A 55 0.12 -7.27 30.01
C ASN A 55 0.10 -6.36 28.77
N GLY A 56 -0.69 -5.29 28.82
CA GLY A 56 -1.11 -4.41 27.71
C GLY A 56 -0.13 -4.20 26.52
N PRO A 57 1.18 -3.92 26.72
CA PRO A 57 2.12 -3.68 25.62
C PRO A 57 2.30 -4.86 24.64
N GLU A 58 2.23 -6.09 25.14
CA GLU A 58 2.36 -7.32 24.32
C GLU A 58 1.13 -7.52 23.44
N LEU A 59 -0.06 -7.23 24.00
CA LEU A 59 -1.34 -7.27 23.27
C LEU A 59 -1.39 -6.19 22.19
N SER A 60 -0.88 -4.98 22.47
CA SER A 60 -0.77 -3.92 21.45
C SER A 60 0.12 -4.32 20.28
N TYR A 61 1.25 -5.01 20.53
CA TYR A 61 2.09 -5.57 19.48
C TYR A 61 1.36 -6.62 18.65
N LEU A 62 0.79 -7.65 19.28
CA LEU A 62 0.10 -8.72 18.57
C LEU A 62 -1.09 -8.21 17.75
N LYS A 63 -1.87 -7.29 18.34
CA LYS A 63 -2.99 -6.64 17.65
C LYS A 63 -2.51 -5.87 16.43
N ARG A 64 -1.49 -5.02 16.60
CA ARG A 64 -0.93 -4.23 15.49
C ARG A 64 -0.34 -5.11 14.40
N ALA A 65 0.40 -6.15 14.76
CA ALA A 65 0.96 -7.11 13.80
C ALA A 65 -0.14 -7.80 12.98
N ARG A 66 -1.23 -8.23 13.64
CA ARG A 66 -2.39 -8.82 12.97
C ARG A 66 -3.07 -7.84 12.01
N VAL A 67 -3.35 -6.62 12.46
CA VAL A 67 -4.00 -5.59 11.62
C VAL A 67 -3.10 -5.26 10.43
N ILE A 68 -1.80 -5.05 10.63
CA ILE A 68 -0.83 -4.79 9.55
C ILE A 68 -0.77 -5.95 8.55
N SER A 69 -0.78 -7.20 9.01
CA SER A 69 -0.79 -8.37 8.11
C SER A 69 -2.06 -8.43 7.26
N ARG A 70 -3.21 -8.12 7.84
CA ARG A 70 -4.49 -8.04 7.11
C ARG A 70 -4.49 -6.92 6.07
N PHE A 71 -4.05 -5.73 6.43
CA PHE A 71 -3.88 -4.62 5.48
C PHE A 71 -2.90 -4.98 4.36
N GLY A 72 -1.82 -5.72 4.66
CA GLY A 72 -0.87 -6.19 3.65
C GLY A 72 -1.51 -7.14 2.64
N ARG A 73 -2.39 -8.04 3.09
CA ARG A 73 -3.17 -8.92 2.19
C ARG A 73 -4.13 -8.14 1.31
N ASN A 74 -4.83 -7.16 1.88
CA ASN A 74 -5.73 -6.30 1.11
C ASN A 74 -4.95 -5.50 0.07
N ALA A 75 -3.82 -4.89 0.48
CA ALA A 75 -2.95 -4.17 -0.44
C ALA A 75 -2.47 -5.04 -1.60
N LEU A 76 -2.02 -6.26 -1.30
CA LEU A 76 -1.62 -7.21 -2.34
C LEU A 76 -2.76 -7.54 -3.30
N TYR A 77 -3.96 -7.82 -2.76
CA TYR A 77 -5.14 -8.15 -3.55
C TYR A 77 -5.58 -6.97 -4.43
N ASP A 78 -5.71 -5.78 -3.85
CA ASP A 78 -6.17 -4.57 -4.54
C ASP A 78 -5.19 -4.18 -5.65
N LEU A 79 -3.88 -4.17 -5.36
CA LEU A 79 -2.84 -3.87 -6.35
C LEU A 79 -2.82 -4.90 -7.49
N HIS A 80 -2.90 -6.20 -7.16
CA HIS A 80 -2.86 -7.25 -8.17
C HIS A 80 -4.09 -7.21 -9.09
N THR A 81 -5.28 -7.13 -8.49
CA THR A 81 -6.53 -7.16 -9.26
C THR A 81 -6.73 -5.91 -10.09
N THR A 82 -6.39 -4.73 -9.56
CA THR A 82 -6.48 -3.46 -10.31
C THR A 82 -5.49 -3.43 -11.47
N ALA A 83 -4.25 -3.93 -11.28
CA ALA A 83 -3.28 -4.05 -12.37
C ALA A 83 -3.76 -5.01 -13.48
N LEU A 84 -4.36 -6.15 -13.11
CA LEU A 84 -4.94 -7.06 -14.08
C LEU A 84 -6.11 -6.43 -14.85
N HIS A 85 -7.00 -5.69 -14.17
CA HIS A 85 -8.09 -4.99 -14.85
C HIS A 85 -7.57 -3.93 -15.82
N LEU A 86 -6.57 -3.14 -15.42
CA LEU A 86 -5.92 -2.18 -16.33
C LEU A 86 -5.36 -2.87 -17.57
N GLN A 87 -4.63 -3.97 -17.40
CA GLN A 87 -4.07 -4.73 -18.52
C GLN A 87 -5.16 -5.26 -19.46
N ILE A 88 -6.23 -5.83 -18.90
CA ILE A 88 -7.34 -6.38 -19.69
C ILE A 88 -8.02 -5.28 -20.51
N GLU A 89 -8.32 -4.14 -19.90
CA GLU A 89 -8.97 -3.01 -20.58
C GLU A 89 -8.08 -2.38 -21.64
N TYR A 90 -6.78 -2.26 -21.37
CA TYR A 90 -5.81 -1.80 -22.35
C TYR A 90 -5.72 -2.74 -23.56
N ASP A 91 -5.60 -4.06 -23.33
CA ASP A 91 -5.55 -5.06 -24.39
C ASP A 91 -6.85 -5.09 -25.21
N HIS A 92 -8.00 -4.93 -24.55
CA HIS A 92 -9.30 -4.84 -25.21
C HIS A 92 -9.35 -3.61 -26.13
N THR A 93 -8.96 -2.44 -25.62
CA THR A 93 -8.94 -1.18 -26.38
C THR A 93 -7.99 -1.28 -27.60
N ALA A 94 -6.80 -1.85 -27.40
CA ALA A 94 -5.82 -2.05 -28.48
C ALA A 94 -6.35 -3.00 -29.58
N ARG A 95 -7.06 -4.07 -29.21
CA ARG A 95 -7.69 -5.00 -30.17
C ARG A 95 -8.81 -4.33 -30.96
N MET A 96 -9.64 -3.53 -30.30
CA MET A 96 -10.73 -2.79 -30.95
C MET A 96 -10.18 -1.76 -31.94
N ALA A 97 -9.16 -0.99 -31.56
CA ALA A 97 -8.46 -0.07 -32.45
C ALA A 97 -7.86 -0.79 -33.67
N THR A 98 -7.18 -1.92 -33.46
CA THR A 98 -6.61 -2.70 -34.57
C THR A 98 -7.68 -3.20 -35.54
N THR A 99 -8.86 -3.58 -35.03
CA THR A 99 -9.98 -4.05 -35.84
C THR A 99 -10.58 -2.92 -36.66
N SER A 100 -10.78 -1.74 -36.07
CA SER A 100 -11.35 -0.58 -36.75
C SER A 100 -10.44 -0.07 -37.88
N PHE A 101 -9.11 -0.04 -37.65
CA PHE A 101 -8.13 0.30 -38.70
C PHE A 101 -8.17 -0.68 -39.88
N ARG A 102 -8.41 -1.97 -39.63
CA ARG A 102 -8.47 -3.00 -40.68
C ARG A 102 -9.79 -3.01 -41.45
N SER A 103 -10.90 -2.60 -40.82
CA SER A 103 -12.21 -2.57 -41.46
C SER A 103 -12.46 -1.37 -42.37
N GLY A 104 -11.57 -0.36 -42.37
CA GLY A 104 -11.67 0.81 -43.27
C GLY A 104 -12.98 1.59 -43.11
N SER A 105 -13.54 1.65 -41.90
CA SER A 105 -14.85 2.23 -41.65
C SER A 105 -14.81 3.76 -41.68
N ASP A 106 -15.51 4.34 -42.64
CA ASP A 106 -15.88 5.76 -42.74
C ASP A 106 -16.73 6.20 -41.53
N ASP A 107 -16.35 7.33 -40.93
CA ASP A 107 -17.13 8.31 -40.16
C ASP A 107 -17.99 7.91 -38.94
N SER A 108 -18.08 6.65 -38.52
CA SER A 108 -18.73 6.28 -37.24
C SER A 108 -17.77 6.14 -36.05
N ALA A 109 -16.49 6.46 -36.22
CA ALA A 109 -15.46 6.34 -35.18
C ALA A 109 -15.58 7.36 -34.04
N SER A 110 -16.36 8.43 -34.21
CA SER A 110 -16.51 9.53 -33.24
C SER A 110 -17.32 9.15 -32.00
N ASP A 111 -18.32 8.27 -32.11
CA ASP A 111 -19.21 7.92 -30.99
C ASP A 111 -18.61 6.87 -30.04
N ASN A 112 -17.47 6.26 -30.40
CA ASN A 112 -16.75 5.30 -29.55
C ASN A 112 -15.68 5.94 -28.65
N ALA A 113 -15.50 7.26 -28.70
CA ALA A 113 -14.48 7.96 -27.90
C ALA A 113 -14.78 7.90 -26.39
N GLU A 114 -16.05 7.97 -25.98
CA GLU A 114 -16.45 7.80 -24.57
C GLU A 114 -16.23 6.37 -24.04
N ALA A 115 -16.19 5.35 -24.93
CA ALA A 115 -15.86 3.98 -24.55
C ALA A 115 -14.35 3.77 -24.32
N ASN A 116 -13.50 4.74 -24.67
CA ASN A 116 -12.04 4.67 -24.51
C ASN A 116 -11.52 5.21 -23.18
N LEU A 117 -12.40 5.65 -22.26
CA LEU A 117 -12.00 6.19 -20.95
C LEU A 117 -11.81 5.10 -19.88
N GLN A 118 -12.21 3.86 -20.15
CA GLN A 118 -12.13 2.77 -19.17
C GLN A 118 -10.70 2.46 -18.67
N PRO A 119 -9.67 2.42 -19.55
CA PRO A 119 -8.28 2.27 -19.09
C PRO A 119 -7.80 3.44 -18.23
N LEU A 120 -8.28 4.67 -18.48
CA LEU A 120 -7.90 5.86 -17.71
C LEU A 120 -8.37 5.75 -16.25
N TRP A 121 -9.62 5.33 -16.04
CA TRP A 121 -10.14 5.11 -14.68
C TRP A 121 -9.40 4.01 -13.92
N GLN A 122 -9.06 2.91 -14.60
CA GLN A 122 -8.29 1.82 -13.98
C GLN A 122 -6.85 2.24 -13.65
N TYR A 123 -6.23 3.06 -14.50
CA TYR A 123 -4.92 3.65 -14.21
C TYR A 123 -4.99 4.56 -12.99
N GLY A 124 -5.96 5.48 -12.94
CA GLY A 124 -6.15 6.38 -11.80
C GLY A 124 -6.37 5.62 -10.49
N ALA A 125 -7.16 4.54 -10.53
CA ALA A 125 -7.35 3.65 -9.38
C ALA A 125 -6.04 2.95 -8.96
N LEU A 126 -5.29 2.38 -9.89
CA LEU A 126 -4.03 1.70 -9.62
C LEU A 126 -3.00 2.65 -9.02
N TYR A 127 -2.86 3.84 -9.61
CA TYR A 127 -1.96 4.90 -9.14
C TYR A 127 -2.32 5.28 -7.70
N THR A 128 -3.59 5.63 -7.47
CA THR A 128 -4.10 6.07 -6.16
C THR A 128 -3.83 5.00 -5.10
N GLN A 129 -4.15 3.74 -5.38
CA GLN A 129 -3.91 2.63 -4.46
C GLN A 129 -2.42 2.43 -4.17
N TYR A 130 -1.58 2.36 -5.22
CA TYR A 130 -0.13 2.14 -5.08
C TYR A 130 0.53 3.21 -4.22
N PHE A 131 0.31 4.49 -4.53
CA PHE A 131 0.95 5.58 -3.79
C PHE A 131 0.37 5.75 -2.39
N SER A 132 -0.91 5.43 -2.18
CA SER A 132 -1.51 5.42 -0.85
C SER A 132 -0.95 4.30 0.02
N TYR A 133 -0.81 3.08 -0.51
CA TYR A 133 -0.19 1.96 0.21
C TYR A 133 1.28 2.18 0.47
N ARG A 134 2.01 2.79 -0.46
CA ARG A 134 3.40 3.20 -0.27
C ARG A 134 3.52 4.19 0.88
N ARG A 135 2.66 5.22 0.92
CA ARG A 135 2.63 6.17 2.03
C ARG A 135 2.25 5.48 3.34
N PHE A 136 1.25 4.61 3.33
CA PHE A 136 0.83 3.86 4.51
C PHE A 136 1.95 2.95 5.05
N SER A 137 2.67 2.25 4.18
CA SER A 137 3.77 1.39 4.59
C SER A 137 4.87 2.22 5.27
N GLU A 138 5.24 3.36 4.70
CA GLU A 138 6.29 4.21 5.27
C GLU A 138 5.85 4.88 6.58
N GLN A 139 4.64 5.45 6.60
CA GLN A 139 4.16 6.32 7.69
C GLN A 139 3.53 5.55 8.85
N ILE A 140 2.90 4.41 8.61
CA ILE A 140 2.17 3.64 9.63
C ILE A 140 2.90 2.34 9.99
N VAL A 141 3.33 1.58 8.98
CA VAL A 141 4.06 0.31 9.19
C VAL A 141 5.51 0.59 9.59
N GLY A 142 6.15 1.58 8.95
CA GLY A 142 7.54 1.97 9.17
C GLY A 142 8.56 1.28 8.26
N VAL A 143 8.12 0.70 7.13
CA VAL A 143 9.01 0.07 6.13
C VAL A 143 8.51 0.39 4.72
N GLU A 144 9.35 0.17 3.72
CA GLU A 144 8.98 0.35 2.31
C GLU A 144 7.95 -0.70 1.87
N LEU A 145 7.09 -0.34 0.91
CA LEU A 145 6.01 -1.21 0.43
C LEU A 145 6.51 -2.59 -0.06
N PRO A 146 7.60 -2.70 -0.85
CA PRO A 146 8.14 -4.00 -1.25
C PRO A 146 8.55 -4.88 -0.05
N VAL A 147 9.11 -4.28 0.99
CA VAL A 147 9.52 -4.97 2.24
C VAL A 147 8.31 -5.40 3.05
N TRP A 148 7.27 -4.57 3.12
CA TRP A 148 6.05 -4.93 3.82
C TRP A 148 5.35 -6.12 3.14
N LEU A 149 5.25 -6.11 1.80
CA LEU A 149 4.53 -7.13 1.06
C LEU A 149 5.36 -8.40 0.81
N SER A 150 6.68 -8.40 1.03
CA SER A 150 7.53 -9.59 0.84
C SER A 150 7.20 -10.75 1.79
N ILE A 151 6.41 -10.52 2.83
CA ILE A 151 5.87 -11.60 3.67
C ILE A 151 4.90 -12.51 2.92
N HIS A 152 4.41 -12.07 1.76
CA HIS A 152 3.57 -12.83 0.86
C HIS A 152 4.41 -13.38 -0.30
N PRO A 153 4.23 -14.66 -0.71
CA PRO A 153 5.05 -15.27 -1.75
C PRO A 153 5.08 -14.49 -3.07
N GLU A 154 3.96 -13.87 -3.44
CA GLU A 154 3.81 -13.11 -4.69
C GLU A 154 4.08 -11.61 -4.51
N GLY A 155 4.31 -11.14 -3.28
CA GLY A 155 4.29 -9.72 -2.93
C GLY A 155 5.24 -8.85 -3.75
N GLN A 156 6.51 -9.27 -3.86
CA GLN A 156 7.51 -8.53 -4.63
C GLN A 156 7.21 -8.53 -6.13
N VAL A 157 6.69 -9.64 -6.67
CA VAL A 157 6.34 -9.76 -8.09
C VAL A 157 5.20 -8.81 -8.44
N VAL A 158 4.19 -8.73 -7.58
CA VAL A 158 3.06 -7.82 -7.78
C VAL A 158 3.49 -6.36 -7.72
N VAL A 159 4.27 -5.97 -6.70
CA VAL A 159 4.74 -4.59 -6.56
C VAL A 159 5.53 -4.17 -7.79
N LYS A 160 6.47 -5.01 -8.23
CA LYS A 160 7.25 -4.74 -9.44
C LYS A 160 6.37 -4.62 -10.69
N ALA A 161 5.41 -5.54 -10.87
CA ALA A 161 4.50 -5.47 -12.02
C ALA A 161 3.67 -4.19 -12.02
N VAL A 162 3.20 -3.73 -10.84
CA VAL A 162 2.50 -2.45 -10.71
C VAL A 162 3.39 -1.27 -11.07
N GLU A 163 4.64 -1.26 -10.60
CA GLU A 163 5.62 -0.22 -10.96
C GLU A 163 5.85 -0.18 -12.47
N ASP A 164 6.08 -1.35 -13.09
CA ASP A 164 6.27 -1.50 -14.53
C ASP A 164 5.03 -0.97 -15.30
N TYR A 165 3.82 -1.23 -14.80
CA TYR A 165 2.58 -0.70 -15.39
C TYR A 165 2.44 0.80 -15.25
N LEU A 166 2.66 1.36 -14.06
CA LEU A 166 2.56 2.80 -13.83
C LEU A 166 3.58 3.57 -14.66
N GLU A 167 4.80 3.05 -14.81
CA GLU A 167 5.84 3.62 -15.67
C GLU A 167 5.44 3.53 -17.16
N GLY A 168 5.02 2.34 -17.61
CA GLY A 168 4.61 2.10 -19.01
C GLY A 168 3.39 2.91 -19.45
N PHE A 169 2.51 3.26 -18.52
CA PHE A 169 1.31 4.07 -18.74
C PHE A 169 1.42 5.49 -18.18
N SER A 170 2.62 6.00 -17.90
CA SER A 170 2.83 7.35 -17.34
C SER A 170 2.14 8.49 -18.12
N TRP A 171 1.95 8.34 -19.43
CA TRP A 171 1.21 9.30 -20.25
C TRP A 171 -0.29 9.38 -19.93
N PHE A 172 -0.85 8.42 -19.18
CA PHE A 172 -2.22 8.49 -18.66
C PHE A 172 -2.34 9.48 -17.50
N GLU A 173 -1.25 9.81 -16.80
CA GLU A 173 -1.30 10.67 -15.61
C GLU A 173 -1.87 12.06 -15.94
N ASP A 174 -1.40 12.69 -17.02
CA ASP A 174 -1.91 13.97 -17.48
C ASP A 174 -3.40 13.87 -17.90
N LEU A 175 -3.76 12.81 -18.62
CA LEU A 175 -5.14 12.60 -19.09
C LEU A 175 -6.11 12.35 -17.94
N VAL A 176 -5.70 11.57 -16.93
CA VAL A 176 -6.50 11.33 -15.73
C VAL A 176 -6.63 12.61 -14.91
N ASN A 177 -5.56 13.40 -14.77
CA ASN A 177 -5.64 14.70 -14.09
C ASN A 177 -6.57 15.69 -14.80
N ASP A 178 -6.59 15.69 -16.14
CA ASP A 178 -7.50 16.52 -16.93
C ASP A 178 -8.98 16.08 -16.78
N GLU A 179 -9.22 14.77 -16.64
CA GLU A 179 -10.56 14.20 -16.51
C GLU A 179 -11.12 14.30 -15.08
N LEU A 180 -10.24 14.17 -14.07
CA LEU A 180 -10.58 14.36 -12.67
C LEU A 180 -10.86 15.86 -12.42
N GLN A 181 -12.14 16.24 -12.45
CA GLN A 181 -12.58 17.56 -11.95
C GLN A 181 -12.06 17.74 -10.52
N GLU A 182 -11.65 18.97 -10.17
CA GLU A 182 -11.16 19.34 -8.83
C GLU A 182 -12.11 18.78 -7.76
N THR A 183 -11.70 17.67 -7.14
CA THR A 183 -12.40 17.17 -5.96
C THR A 183 -11.98 18.08 -4.84
N SER A 184 -12.88 18.96 -4.43
CA SER A 184 -12.68 19.79 -3.26
C SER A 184 -12.30 18.90 -2.07
N LEU A 185 -11.04 19.03 -1.63
CA LEU A 185 -10.51 18.43 -0.41
C LEU A 185 -10.93 19.21 0.84
N ASP A 186 -12.04 19.97 0.81
CA ASP A 186 -12.44 20.86 1.90
C ASP A 186 -12.65 20.13 3.25
N ASN A 187 -12.72 18.79 3.23
CA ASN A 187 -12.85 17.93 4.41
C ASN A 187 -11.59 17.13 4.78
N LEU A 188 -10.46 17.34 4.10
CA LEU A 188 -9.22 16.62 4.42
C LEU A 188 -8.58 17.24 5.67
N ASP A 189 -8.56 16.50 6.77
CA ASP A 189 -7.93 16.96 8.01
C ASP A 189 -6.40 16.92 7.89
N THR A 190 -5.80 18.03 7.49
CA THR A 190 -4.35 18.19 7.40
C THR A 190 -3.66 18.32 8.76
N SER A 191 -4.42 18.38 9.86
CA SER A 191 -3.84 18.51 11.21
C SER A 191 -3.32 17.18 11.77
N LEU A 192 -3.61 16.07 11.09
CA LEU A 192 -3.15 14.74 11.46
C LEU A 192 -1.63 14.61 11.27
N ASP A 193 -0.93 14.07 12.28
CA ASP A 193 0.54 13.91 12.33
C ASP A 193 1.16 13.16 11.14
N HIS A 194 0.37 12.41 10.39
CA HIS A 194 0.78 11.56 9.27
C HIS A 194 0.46 12.15 7.89
N MET A 195 -0.20 13.31 7.85
CA MET A 195 -0.48 14.05 6.61
C MET A 195 0.74 14.87 6.17
N PRO A 196 0.94 15.08 4.87
CA PRO A 196 2.02 15.93 4.40
C PRO A 196 1.77 17.39 4.78
N SER A 197 2.84 18.14 5.00
CA SER A 197 2.77 19.59 5.25
C SER A 197 2.27 20.39 4.04
N THR A 198 2.34 19.80 2.85
CA THR A 198 1.93 20.40 1.59
C THR A 198 1.04 19.40 0.86
N ILE A 199 -0.16 19.82 0.51
CA ILE A 199 -1.09 19.04 -0.32
C ILE A 199 -0.61 19.15 -1.78
N PRO A 200 -0.59 18.06 -2.55
CA PRO A 200 -0.37 18.10 -3.99
C PRO A 200 -1.38 19.00 -4.69
N ASP A 201 -0.91 19.76 -5.68
CA ASP A 201 -1.77 20.63 -6.48
C ASP A 201 -2.53 19.83 -7.56
N ASP A 202 -2.07 18.63 -7.92
CA ASP A 202 -2.69 17.78 -8.93
C ASP A 202 -3.83 16.91 -8.36
N PRO A 203 -4.94 16.70 -9.11
CA PRO A 203 -6.09 15.92 -8.66
C PRO A 203 -5.72 14.50 -8.20
N LEU A 204 -4.87 13.79 -8.94
CA LEU A 204 -4.52 12.41 -8.63
C LEU A 204 -3.75 12.28 -7.31
N GLY A 205 -2.85 13.23 -7.02
CA GLY A 205 -2.17 13.38 -5.74
C GLY A 205 -3.14 13.68 -4.59
N GLN A 206 -4.16 14.50 -4.83
CA GLN A 206 -5.23 14.79 -3.86
C GLN A 206 -6.07 13.54 -3.55
N TYR A 207 -6.49 12.79 -4.58
CA TYR A 207 -7.19 11.52 -4.41
C TYR A 207 -6.35 10.49 -3.65
N THR A 208 -5.05 10.42 -3.95
CA THR A 208 -4.09 9.58 -3.21
C THR A 208 -4.06 9.94 -1.73
N LEU A 209 -4.06 11.22 -1.38
CA LEU A 209 -4.11 11.63 0.03
C LEU A 209 -5.44 11.30 0.69
N HIS A 210 -6.56 11.50 -0.01
CA HIS A 210 -7.87 11.17 0.52
C HIS A 210 -8.00 9.67 0.81
N TRP A 211 -7.56 8.82 -0.13
CA TRP A 211 -7.59 7.37 0.04
C TRP A 211 -6.64 6.90 1.15
N TYR A 212 -5.44 7.49 1.23
CA TYR A 212 -4.53 7.28 2.34
C TYR A 212 -5.15 7.63 3.70
N ALA A 213 -5.83 8.77 3.84
CA ALA A 213 -6.51 9.15 5.07
C ALA A 213 -7.56 8.10 5.47
N GLY A 214 -8.39 7.65 4.52
CA GLY A 214 -9.36 6.58 4.74
C GLY A 214 -8.71 5.25 5.17
N LEU A 215 -7.55 4.89 4.63
CA LEU A 215 -6.80 3.72 5.11
C LEU A 215 -6.37 3.85 6.57
N VAL A 216 -5.93 5.06 6.98
CA VAL A 216 -5.51 5.31 8.36
C VAL A 216 -6.71 5.24 9.31
N ASP A 217 -7.84 5.82 8.95
CA ASP A 217 -9.06 5.77 9.76
C ASP A 217 -9.49 4.32 10.01
N VAL A 218 -9.60 3.52 8.95
CA VAL A 218 -9.95 2.09 9.07
C VAL A 218 -8.91 1.32 9.89
N PHE A 219 -7.64 1.69 9.78
CA PHE A 219 -6.57 1.06 10.54
C PHE A 219 -6.68 1.37 12.04
N GLU A 220 -6.88 2.64 12.40
CA GLU A 220 -7.02 3.07 13.80
C GLU A 220 -8.31 2.53 14.42
N ASP A 221 -9.41 2.46 13.66
CA ASP A 221 -10.66 1.81 14.08
C ASP A 221 -10.43 0.34 14.43
N GLN A 222 -9.79 -0.44 13.55
CA GLN A 222 -9.45 -1.84 13.83
C GLN A 222 -8.45 -1.98 14.99
N LEU A 223 -7.56 -1.00 15.19
CA LEU A 223 -6.67 -0.94 16.35
C LEU A 223 -7.38 -0.55 17.65
N SER A 224 -8.62 -0.05 17.60
CA SER A 224 -9.43 0.27 18.77
C SER A 224 -10.34 -0.90 19.21
N GLU A 225 -10.75 -1.79 18.29
CA GLU A 225 -11.70 -2.89 18.55
C GLU A 225 -11.24 -3.91 19.63
N PRO A 226 -12.08 -4.32 20.60
CA PRO A 226 -11.66 -5.23 21.66
C PRO A 226 -11.24 -6.61 21.12
N LEU A 227 -10.17 -7.19 21.66
CA LEU A 227 -9.63 -8.49 21.22
C LEU A 227 -10.63 -9.66 21.33
N SER A 228 -11.67 -9.52 22.16
CA SER A 228 -12.74 -10.50 22.36
C SER A 228 -13.61 -10.73 21.12
N GLU A 229 -13.67 -9.77 20.20
CA GLU A 229 -14.46 -9.90 18.96
C GLU A 229 -13.67 -10.57 17.82
N PHE A 230 -12.35 -10.76 18.00
CA PHE A 230 -11.45 -11.31 16.98
C PHE A 230 -11.18 -12.81 17.14
N GLY A 231 -12.24 -13.60 17.27
CA GLY A 231 -12.23 -15.05 17.50
C GLY A 231 -11.01 -15.80 16.92
N LEU A 232 -10.36 -16.56 17.79
CA LEU A 232 -9.39 -17.65 17.56
C LEU A 232 -9.07 -17.98 16.08
N LEU A 233 -8.14 -17.24 15.47
CA LEU A 233 -7.54 -17.55 14.16
C LEU A 233 -6.01 -17.68 14.26
N PHE A 234 -5.53 -18.28 15.35
CA PHE A 234 -4.21 -18.92 15.37
C PHE A 234 -4.43 -20.39 15.70
N GLY A 235 -4.81 -21.14 14.67
CA GLY A 235 -4.67 -22.59 14.57
C GLY A 235 -3.69 -22.87 13.45
#